data_AF-C1LHQ9-F1
#
_entry.id   AF-C1LHQ9-F1
#
_cell.length_a   1.000
_cell.length_b   1.000
_cell.length_c   1.000
_cell.angle_alpha   90.00
_cell.angle_beta   90.00
_cell.angle_gamma   90.00
#
_symmetry.space_group_name_H-M   'P 1'
#
loop_
_entity.id
_entity.type
_entity.pdbx_description
1 polymer ?
#
loop_
_entity_poly.entity_id
_entity_poly.type
_entity_poly.pdbx_seq_one_letter_code
_entity_poly.pdbx_strand_id
1 'polypeptide(L)'
;MCMAYSDDDQDIYLRNVFKFYKHLNYTHDVCKRIRTCTDLVFKEIVFNNLSNSHPNCIVQSLVTEDFFIIKNFLSSTKLEDLWQSALTEWCRLPTAQCNLDTKVSPNNRICPTDSWYSKLRWVTLGYHYQWSERAYDESKIGEFPELLSETVVSIVNFLKQLIENGEILSNNYSNLLEKCKNYNPEASIVNYYRTKTTMGFHSDDAEVDKEAPLISISIGPAALFLLETSKPIKHKFDSPLSHSSFEQAAGYDHIVPVFLHHGDVVIMAGKSRLARHAVPVIFLNDVAEVVLKGALNVSHKICDKFLRQDHDNDECIHCQEFVQYAKSTRINMNVRQVMPAHK
;
A
#
# COMPACT_ATOMS: atom_id res chain seq x y z
N MET A 1 16.69 14.96 29.24
CA MET A 1 16.10 16.27 28.91
C MET A 1 15.73 16.21 27.44
N CYS A 2 14.52 15.73 27.11
CA CYS A 2 14.07 15.67 25.72
C CYS A 2 13.73 17.10 25.29
N MET A 3 14.50 17.68 24.37
CA MET A 3 14.06 18.88 23.68
C MET A 3 12.84 18.49 22.86
N ALA A 4 11.66 18.96 23.25
CA ALA A 4 10.50 18.92 22.38
C ALA A 4 10.79 19.88 21.22
N TYR A 5 11.02 19.33 20.02
CA TYR A 5 11.12 20.12 18.80
C TYR A 5 9.79 20.82 18.53
N SER A 6 9.84 22.04 18.00
CA SER A 6 8.62 22.72 17.54
C SER A 6 7.99 21.95 16.36
N ASP A 7 6.68 22.10 16.13
CA ASP A 7 6.01 21.45 15.00
C ASP A 7 6.64 21.87 13.65
N ASP A 8 7.10 23.12 13.54
CA ASP A 8 7.81 23.62 12.35
C ASP A 8 9.16 22.90 12.13
N ASP A 9 9.90 22.62 13.20
CA ASP A 9 11.18 21.88 13.12
C ASP A 9 10.94 20.43 12.70
N GLN A 10 9.87 19.79 13.17
CA GLN A 10 9.50 18.44 12.76
C GLN A 10 9.09 18.37 11.29
N ASP A 11 8.33 19.35 10.81
CA ASP A 11 7.94 19.45 9.41
C ASP A 11 9.15 19.65 8.49
N ILE A 12 10.11 20.48 8.90
CA ILE A 12 11.38 20.65 8.17
C ILE A 12 12.17 19.34 8.14
N TYR A 13 12.27 18.65 9.28
CA TYR A 13 12.93 17.37 9.39
C TYR A 13 12.34 16.33 8.44
N LEU A 14 11.02 16.11 8.45
CA LEU A 14 10.36 15.14 7.58
C LEU A 14 10.47 15.50 6.09
N ARG A 15 10.45 16.80 5.76
CA ARG A 15 10.70 17.25 4.37
C ARG A 15 12.12 16.91 3.92
N ASN A 16 13.12 17.03 4.80
CA ASN A 16 14.51 16.69 4.50
C ASN A 16 14.71 15.18 4.35
N VAL A 17 14.16 14.37 5.26
CA VAL A 17 14.09 12.91 5.16
C VAL A 17 13.51 12.50 3.80
N PHE A 18 12.35 13.06 3.46
CA PHE A 18 11.64 12.73 2.23
C PHE A 18 12.47 13.04 0.99
N LYS A 19 13.09 14.24 0.93
CA LYS A 19 14.00 14.62 -0.16
C LYS A 19 15.21 13.69 -0.26
N PHE A 20 15.79 13.30 0.88
CA PHE A 20 16.90 12.36 0.92
C PHE A 20 16.53 11.05 0.23
N TYR A 21 15.47 10.37 0.68
CA TYR A 21 15.07 9.10 0.06
C TYR A 21 14.54 9.27 -1.38
N LYS A 22 13.92 10.40 -1.72
CA LYS A 22 13.45 10.67 -3.09
C LYS A 22 14.60 10.77 -4.10
N HIS A 23 15.74 11.31 -3.67
CA HIS A 23 16.89 11.60 -4.54
C HIS A 23 18.09 10.65 -4.31
N LEU A 24 17.94 9.67 -3.42
CA LEU A 24 18.97 8.67 -3.16
C LEU A 24 19.30 7.87 -4.43
N ASN A 25 20.58 7.60 -4.68
CA ASN A 25 21.01 6.72 -5.76
C ASN A 25 20.86 5.25 -5.33
N TYR A 26 19.77 4.62 -5.76
CA TYR A 26 19.40 3.24 -5.42
C TYR A 26 20.21 2.20 -6.21
N THR A 27 21.53 2.14 -5.95
CA THR A 27 22.36 1.02 -6.40
C THR A 27 21.99 -0.28 -5.69
N HIS A 28 22.42 -1.42 -6.24
CA HIS A 28 22.18 -2.73 -5.62
C HIS A 28 22.63 -2.77 -4.15
N ASP A 29 23.83 -2.24 -3.85
CA ASP A 29 24.39 -2.23 -2.50
C ASP A 29 23.61 -1.33 -1.54
N VAL A 30 23.14 -0.16 -2.02
CA VAL A 30 22.31 0.74 -1.22
C VAL A 30 20.98 0.08 -0.88
N CYS A 31 20.30 -0.52 -1.87
CA CYS A 31 19.05 -1.24 -1.66
C CYS A 31 19.24 -2.42 -0.69
N LYS A 32 20.30 -3.20 -0.86
CA LYS A 32 20.66 -4.31 0.04
C LYS A 32 20.87 -3.82 1.47
N ARG A 33 21.61 -2.72 1.65
CA ARG A 33 21.87 -2.14 2.97
C ARG A 33 20.60 -1.64 3.65
N ILE A 34 19.71 -0.96 2.92
CA ILE A 34 18.40 -0.54 3.43
C ILE A 34 17.65 -1.78 3.93
N ARG A 35 17.48 -2.81 3.09
CA ARG A 35 16.78 -4.06 3.46
C ARG A 35 17.37 -4.70 4.72
N THR A 36 18.69 -4.91 4.76
CA THR A 36 19.36 -5.47 5.94
C THR A 36 19.12 -4.62 7.19
N CYS A 37 19.11 -3.29 7.07
CA CYS A 37 18.81 -2.43 8.21
C CYS A 37 17.35 -2.53 8.65
N THR A 38 16.40 -2.60 7.72
CA THR A 38 14.97 -2.81 7.98
C THR A 38 14.74 -4.15 8.67
N ASP A 39 15.30 -5.24 8.13
CA ASP A 39 15.10 -6.60 8.65
C ASP A 39 15.61 -6.77 10.09
N LEU A 40 16.62 -5.99 10.52
CA LEU A 40 17.11 -6.00 11.90
C LEU A 40 16.12 -5.42 12.92
N VAL A 41 15.13 -4.65 12.46
CA VAL A 41 14.16 -3.94 13.30
C VAL A 41 12.84 -4.70 13.40
N PHE A 42 12.52 -5.50 12.39
CA PHE A 42 11.32 -6.33 12.37
C PHE A 42 11.56 -7.68 13.03
N LYS A 43 10.55 -8.19 13.73
CA LYS A 43 10.45 -9.62 14.03
C LYS A 43 9.78 -10.33 12.89
N GLU A 44 10.32 -11.45 12.45
CA GLU A 44 9.82 -12.21 11.31
C GLU A 44 9.36 -13.61 11.73
N ILE A 45 8.24 -14.05 11.16
CA ILE A 45 7.72 -15.40 11.28
C ILE A 45 7.38 -15.91 9.88
N VAL A 46 7.81 -17.14 9.58
CA VAL A 46 7.61 -17.78 8.27
C VAL A 46 6.65 -18.95 8.43
N PHE A 47 5.62 -18.98 7.58
CA PHE A 47 4.60 -20.01 7.57
C PHE A 47 4.72 -20.85 6.29
N ASN A 48 5.11 -22.12 6.45
CA ASN A 48 5.42 -22.99 5.32
C ASN A 48 4.21 -23.76 4.76
N ASN A 49 3.05 -23.77 5.43
CA ASN A 49 1.86 -24.52 5.02
C ASN A 49 0.55 -23.91 5.56
N LEU A 50 0.25 -22.66 5.21
CA LEU A 50 -1.08 -22.10 5.47
C LEU A 50 -2.06 -22.64 4.41
N SER A 51 -3.21 -23.14 4.85
CA SER A 51 -4.29 -23.50 3.93
C SER A 51 -4.69 -22.26 3.13
N ASN A 52 -4.64 -22.35 1.80
CA ASN A 52 -4.98 -21.28 0.84
C ASN A 52 -3.98 -20.10 0.71
N SER A 53 -2.74 -20.20 1.18
CA SER A 53 -1.67 -19.22 0.85
C SER A 53 -0.59 -19.81 -0.05
N HIS A 54 0.28 -18.96 -0.60
CA HIS A 54 1.52 -19.42 -1.24
C HIS A 54 2.40 -20.16 -0.20
N PRO A 55 3.22 -21.16 -0.61
CA PRO A 55 4.30 -21.64 0.25
C PRO A 55 5.21 -20.46 0.62
N ASN A 56 5.48 -20.28 1.91
CA ASN A 56 6.29 -19.20 2.50
C ASN A 56 5.58 -17.84 2.64
N CYS A 57 4.39 -17.84 3.27
CA CYS A 57 3.82 -16.60 3.80
C CYS A 57 4.74 -16.08 4.93
N ILE A 58 5.08 -14.80 4.91
CA ILE A 58 5.97 -14.18 5.89
C ILE A 58 5.22 -13.05 6.58
N VAL A 59 5.24 -13.04 7.91
CA VAL A 59 4.72 -11.93 8.71
C VAL A 59 5.89 -11.23 9.39
N GLN A 60 6.09 -9.97 9.04
CA GLN A 60 7.04 -9.08 9.69
C GLN A 60 6.29 -8.13 10.61
N SER A 61 6.74 -7.98 11.85
CA SER A 61 6.14 -7.08 12.84
C SER A 61 7.15 -6.13 13.46
N LEU A 62 6.83 -4.84 13.45
CA LEU A 62 7.48 -3.84 14.28
C LEU A 62 6.64 -3.66 15.54
N VAL A 63 6.88 -4.53 16.52
CA VAL A 63 6.07 -4.67 17.74
C VAL A 63 5.92 -3.37 18.51
N THR A 64 6.94 -2.50 18.50
CA THR A 64 6.88 -1.21 19.22
C THR A 64 5.80 -0.27 18.71
N GLU A 65 5.40 -0.44 17.45
CA GLU A 65 4.45 0.42 16.74
C GLU A 65 3.14 -0.29 16.38
N ASP A 66 3.01 -1.61 16.59
CA ASP A 66 1.91 -2.44 16.05
C ASP A 66 1.74 -2.26 14.53
N PHE A 67 2.88 -2.28 13.82
CA PHE A 67 2.96 -2.21 12.37
C PHE A 67 3.34 -3.58 11.80
N PHE A 68 2.56 -4.08 10.84
CA PHE A 68 2.74 -5.41 10.28
C PHE A 68 2.88 -5.37 8.76
N ILE A 69 3.71 -6.26 8.22
CA ILE A 69 3.81 -6.52 6.79
C ILE A 69 3.58 -8.01 6.59
N ILE A 70 2.61 -8.35 5.75
CA ILE A 70 2.34 -9.74 5.35
C ILE A 70 2.75 -9.90 3.89
N LYS A 71 3.71 -10.79 3.64
CA LYS A 71 4.25 -11.09 2.31
C LYS A 71 3.76 -12.47 1.87
N ASN A 72 3.51 -12.62 0.57
CA ASN A 72 3.06 -13.87 -0.07
C ASN A 72 1.77 -14.48 0.52
N PHE A 73 0.89 -13.65 1.09
CA PHE A 73 -0.40 -14.11 1.61
C PHE A 73 -1.43 -14.31 0.51
N LEU A 74 -1.53 -13.35 -0.42
CA LEU A 74 -2.50 -13.39 -1.51
C LEU A 74 -2.00 -14.27 -2.67
N SER A 75 -2.89 -15.11 -3.20
CA SER A 75 -2.58 -15.92 -4.39
C SER A 75 -2.43 -15.05 -5.63
N SER A 76 -1.70 -15.56 -6.64
CA SER A 76 -1.56 -14.87 -7.92
C SER A 76 -2.92 -14.55 -8.56
N THR A 77 -3.85 -15.52 -8.55
CA THR A 77 -5.22 -15.31 -9.06
C THR A 77 -5.92 -14.16 -8.35
N LYS A 78 -5.85 -14.10 -7.01
CA LYS A 78 -6.51 -13.04 -6.24
C LYS A 78 -5.89 -11.66 -6.52
N LEU A 79 -4.57 -11.58 -6.64
CA LEU A 79 -3.88 -10.35 -7.02
C LEU A 79 -4.27 -9.88 -8.42
N GLU A 80 -4.37 -10.81 -9.38
CA GLU A 80 -4.80 -10.51 -10.74
C GLU A 80 -6.26 -10.03 -10.79
N ASP A 81 -7.16 -10.63 -10.02
CA ASP A 81 -8.57 -10.21 -9.98
C ASP A 81 -8.71 -8.80 -9.38
N LEU A 82 -8.01 -8.51 -8.28
CA LEU A 82 -7.95 -7.17 -7.71
C LEU A 82 -7.37 -6.14 -8.69
N TRP A 83 -6.30 -6.52 -9.40
CA TRP A 83 -5.66 -5.66 -10.39
C TRP A 83 -6.61 -5.38 -11.56
N GLN A 84 -7.29 -6.41 -12.08
CA GLN A 84 -8.27 -6.27 -13.14
C GLN A 84 -9.42 -5.34 -12.73
N SER A 85 -10.03 -5.55 -11.56
CA SER A 85 -11.14 -4.71 -11.08
C SER A 85 -10.69 -3.27 -10.85
N ALA A 86 -9.47 -3.04 -10.34
CA ALA A 86 -8.91 -1.70 -10.17
C ALA A 86 -8.66 -0.98 -11.50
N LEU A 87 -8.37 -1.71 -12.58
CA LEU A 87 -8.15 -1.12 -13.91
C LEU A 87 -9.43 -0.95 -14.72
N THR A 88 -10.52 -1.65 -14.38
CA THR A 88 -11.70 -1.71 -15.23
C THR A 88 -12.97 -1.28 -14.50
N GLU A 89 -13.35 -1.97 -13.43
CA GLU A 89 -14.65 -1.86 -12.79
C GLU A 89 -14.75 -0.70 -11.80
N TRP A 90 -13.75 -0.54 -10.92
CA TRP A 90 -13.86 0.37 -9.78
C TRP A 90 -13.93 1.86 -10.16
N CYS A 91 -13.26 2.27 -11.24
CA CYS A 91 -13.37 3.63 -11.76
C CYS A 91 -14.70 3.91 -12.50
N ARG A 92 -15.52 2.88 -12.70
CA ARG A 92 -16.78 2.92 -13.46
C ARG A 92 -18.01 2.57 -12.63
N LEU A 93 -17.85 2.19 -11.36
CA LEU A 93 -18.98 2.00 -10.47
C LEU A 93 -19.82 3.29 -10.45
N PRO A 94 -21.16 3.21 -10.54
CA PRO A 94 -22.02 4.40 -10.62
C PRO A 94 -21.80 5.38 -9.47
N THR A 95 -21.43 4.84 -8.31
CA THR A 95 -21.19 5.57 -7.07
C THR A 95 -19.71 5.88 -6.82
N ALA A 96 -18.75 5.30 -7.55
CA ALA A 96 -17.34 5.60 -7.34
C ALA A 96 -17.02 7.07 -7.66
N GLN A 97 -16.10 7.64 -6.88
CA GLN A 97 -15.51 8.95 -7.15
C GLN A 97 -14.03 8.80 -7.45
N CYS A 98 -13.54 9.56 -8.41
CA CYS A 98 -12.14 9.58 -8.79
C CYS A 98 -11.70 11.01 -9.11
N ASN A 99 -10.40 11.22 -9.31
CA ASN A 99 -9.83 12.54 -9.61
C ASN A 99 -10.13 13.07 -11.03
N LEU A 100 -10.98 12.39 -11.80
CA LEU A 100 -11.34 12.78 -13.15
C LEU A 100 -12.68 13.53 -13.11
N ASP A 101 -12.71 14.75 -13.68
CA ASP A 101 -13.89 15.63 -13.65
C ASP A 101 -15.14 15.03 -14.31
N THR A 102 -14.95 14.07 -15.21
CA THR A 102 -16.02 13.31 -15.85
C THR A 102 -15.98 11.87 -15.37
N LYS A 103 -17.11 11.36 -14.86
CA LYS A 103 -17.27 9.92 -14.63
C LYS A 103 -16.90 9.17 -15.90
N VAL A 104 -16.01 8.19 -15.79
CA VAL A 104 -15.66 7.34 -16.93
C VAL A 104 -16.94 6.61 -17.31
N SER A 105 -17.48 6.91 -18.50
CA SER A 105 -18.74 6.31 -18.97
C SER A 105 -18.61 4.79 -18.91
N PRO A 106 -19.58 4.07 -18.32
CA PRO A 106 -19.59 2.61 -18.31
C PRO A 106 -19.47 2.01 -19.73
N ASN A 107 -19.95 2.77 -20.74
CA ASN A 107 -19.97 2.38 -22.14
C ASN A 107 -18.68 2.69 -22.91
N ASN A 108 -17.70 3.38 -22.31
CA ASN A 108 -16.42 3.59 -22.98
C ASN A 108 -15.66 2.26 -23.09
N ARG A 109 -15.15 1.97 -24.30
CA ARG A 109 -14.25 0.83 -24.52
C ARG A 109 -13.07 0.92 -23.54
N ILE A 110 -12.65 -0.20 -22.98
CA ILE A 110 -11.47 -0.27 -22.11
C ILE A 110 -10.25 -0.24 -23.02
N CYS A 111 -9.72 0.95 -23.29
CA CYS A 111 -8.49 1.10 -24.06
C CYS A 111 -7.42 1.72 -23.16
N PRO A 112 -6.33 1.02 -22.81
CA PRO A 112 -5.28 1.54 -21.93
C PRO A 112 -4.52 2.72 -22.53
N THR A 113 -4.64 2.94 -23.84
CA THR A 113 -4.20 4.17 -24.54
C THR A 113 -5.15 5.34 -24.38
N ASP A 114 -6.33 5.16 -23.79
CA ASP A 114 -7.22 6.27 -23.50
C ASP A 114 -6.51 7.27 -22.59
N SER A 115 -6.60 8.55 -22.96
CA SER A 115 -5.91 9.61 -22.22
C SER A 115 -6.32 9.69 -20.74
N TRP A 116 -7.52 9.23 -20.37
CA TRP A 116 -7.98 9.23 -18.98
C TRP A 116 -7.21 8.22 -18.12
N TYR A 117 -6.82 7.06 -18.68
CA TYR A 117 -5.98 6.10 -17.97
C TYR A 117 -4.70 6.78 -17.53
N SER A 118 -4.07 7.62 -18.35
CA SER A 118 -2.85 8.38 -18.01
C SER A 118 -3.04 9.42 -16.88
N LYS A 119 -4.28 9.86 -16.66
CA LYS A 119 -4.67 10.94 -15.74
C LYS A 119 -5.26 10.46 -14.42
N LEU A 120 -5.69 9.20 -14.32
CA LEU A 120 -6.20 8.63 -13.07
C LEU A 120 -5.13 8.67 -11.95
N ARG A 121 -5.49 9.04 -10.74
CA ARG A 121 -4.57 9.18 -9.60
C ARG A 121 -5.15 8.52 -8.38
N TRP A 122 -6.45 8.65 -8.17
CA TRP A 122 -7.15 7.99 -7.08
C TRP A 122 -8.57 7.63 -7.47
N VAL A 123 -9.09 6.57 -6.84
CA VAL A 123 -10.51 6.20 -6.79
C VAL A 123 -10.87 6.00 -5.31
N THR A 124 -12.04 6.47 -4.90
CA THR A 124 -12.62 6.20 -3.58
C THR A 124 -13.81 5.27 -3.70
N LEU A 125 -13.90 4.30 -2.80
CA LEU A 125 -14.92 3.24 -2.76
C LEU A 125 -15.52 3.17 -1.36
N GLY A 126 -16.80 2.81 -1.25
CA GLY A 126 -17.55 2.93 0.01
C GLY A 126 -17.72 4.39 0.44
N TYR A 127 -17.41 4.74 1.69
CA TYR A 127 -17.42 6.15 2.10
C TYR A 127 -16.37 6.96 1.31
N HIS A 128 -16.78 8.08 0.75
CA HIS A 128 -15.92 8.94 -0.04
C HIS A 128 -15.20 9.97 0.84
N TYR A 129 -13.87 9.92 0.80
CA TYR A 129 -13.03 10.92 1.45
C TYR A 129 -13.25 12.30 0.85
N GLN A 130 -13.61 13.27 1.67
CA GLN A 130 -13.82 14.66 1.25
C GLN A 130 -12.51 15.43 1.40
N TRP A 131 -11.83 15.69 0.28
CA TRP A 131 -10.46 16.23 0.27
C TRP A 131 -10.32 17.62 0.90
N SER A 132 -11.31 18.49 0.73
CA SER A 132 -11.26 19.85 1.28
C SER A 132 -11.48 19.85 2.80
N GLU A 133 -12.40 19.02 3.27
CA GLU A 133 -12.82 18.90 4.65
C GLU A 133 -11.91 17.96 5.46
N ARG A 134 -11.13 17.12 4.78
CA ARG A 134 -10.35 16.01 5.35
C ARG A 134 -11.18 15.12 6.28
N ALA A 135 -12.38 14.76 5.83
CA ALA A 135 -13.35 14.01 6.62
C ALA A 135 -14.14 13.01 5.77
N TYR A 136 -14.81 12.08 6.44
CA TYR A 136 -15.86 11.26 5.85
C TYR A 136 -17.24 11.76 6.28
N ASP A 137 -18.22 11.64 5.39
CA ASP A 137 -19.60 12.09 5.59
C ASP A 137 -20.55 10.91 5.34
N GLU A 138 -21.48 10.66 6.26
CA GLU A 138 -22.48 9.59 6.18
C GLU A 138 -23.41 9.70 4.95
N SER A 139 -23.54 10.90 4.38
CA SER A 139 -24.29 11.14 3.15
C SER A 139 -23.49 10.87 1.86
N LYS A 140 -22.17 10.68 1.97
CA LYS A 140 -21.25 10.49 0.83
C LYS A 140 -20.73 9.06 0.78
N ILE A 141 -21.66 8.12 0.64
CA ILE A 141 -21.38 6.69 0.57
C ILE A 141 -21.68 6.11 -0.82
N GLY A 142 -20.77 5.29 -1.31
CA GLY A 142 -20.91 4.49 -2.51
C GLY A 142 -20.85 3.00 -2.22
N GLU A 143 -20.78 2.21 -3.29
CA GLU A 143 -20.63 0.77 -3.18
C GLU A 143 -19.20 0.42 -2.73
N PHE A 144 -19.08 -0.50 -1.77
CA PHE A 144 -17.81 -1.10 -1.42
C PHE A 144 -17.68 -2.47 -2.10
N PRO A 145 -16.68 -2.71 -2.98
CA PRO A 145 -16.61 -3.94 -3.76
C PRO A 145 -16.44 -5.20 -2.90
N GLU A 146 -17.27 -6.21 -3.15
CA GLU A 146 -17.25 -7.50 -2.44
C GLU A 146 -15.88 -8.18 -2.50
N LEU A 147 -15.27 -8.24 -3.69
CA LEU A 147 -13.92 -8.82 -3.88
C LEU A 147 -12.87 -8.19 -2.94
N LEU A 148 -12.90 -6.87 -2.77
CA LEU A 148 -11.96 -6.17 -1.89
C LEU A 148 -12.34 -6.39 -0.42
N SER A 149 -13.63 -6.38 -0.10
CA SER A 149 -14.15 -6.63 1.25
C SER A 149 -13.72 -8.00 1.77
N GLU A 150 -14.02 -9.06 1.03
CA GLU A 150 -13.65 -10.44 1.38
C GLU A 150 -12.15 -10.61 1.55
N THR A 151 -11.36 -9.99 0.68
CA THR A 151 -9.90 -10.09 0.73
C THR A 151 -9.36 -9.44 1.99
N VAL A 152 -9.84 -8.25 2.33
CA VAL A 152 -9.40 -7.52 3.53
C VAL A 152 -9.88 -8.20 4.80
N VAL A 153 -11.12 -8.70 4.82
CA VAL A 153 -11.65 -9.49 5.95
C VAL A 153 -10.82 -10.76 6.16
N SER A 154 -10.37 -11.43 5.09
CA SER A 154 -9.46 -12.57 5.18
C SER A 154 -8.10 -12.20 5.77
N ILE A 155 -7.51 -11.07 5.34
CA ILE A 155 -6.25 -10.53 5.89
C ILE A 155 -6.38 -10.23 7.39
N VAL A 156 -7.45 -9.53 7.79
CA VAL A 156 -7.67 -9.15 9.19
C VAL A 156 -7.96 -10.38 10.06
N ASN A 157 -8.72 -11.34 9.56
CA ASN A 157 -8.95 -12.61 10.26
C ASN A 157 -7.67 -13.42 10.44
N PHE A 158 -6.78 -13.42 9.45
CA PHE A 158 -5.48 -14.05 9.58
C PHE A 158 -4.65 -13.38 10.68
N LEU A 159 -4.52 -12.04 10.67
CA LEU A 159 -3.84 -11.30 11.73
C LEU A 159 -4.44 -11.59 13.11
N LYS A 160 -5.77 -11.60 13.21
CA LYS A 160 -6.52 -11.92 14.43
C LYS A 160 -6.13 -13.30 14.98
N GLN A 161 -6.09 -14.33 14.13
CA GLN A 161 -5.72 -15.68 14.54
C GLN A 161 -4.28 -15.73 15.07
N LEU A 162 -3.33 -15.05 14.40
CA LEU A 162 -1.94 -14.99 14.87
C LEU A 162 -1.83 -14.34 16.25
N ILE A 163 -2.64 -13.32 16.51
CA ILE A 163 -2.72 -12.66 17.83
C ILE A 163 -3.32 -13.63 18.85
N GLU A 164 -4.47 -14.24 18.56
CA GLU A 164 -5.17 -15.18 19.46
C GLU A 164 -4.29 -16.38 19.84
N ASN A 165 -3.50 -16.89 18.89
CA ASN A 165 -2.57 -18.00 19.12
C ASN A 165 -1.27 -17.58 19.83
N GLY A 166 -1.04 -16.28 20.05
CA GLY A 166 0.20 -15.76 20.62
C GLY A 166 1.42 -15.87 19.69
N GLU A 167 1.19 -16.04 18.39
CA GLU A 167 2.26 -16.13 17.38
C GLU A 167 2.87 -14.75 17.12
N ILE A 168 2.06 -13.68 17.14
CA ILE A 168 2.55 -12.30 17.07
C ILE A 168 2.32 -11.53 18.36
N LEU A 169 3.27 -10.65 18.67
CA LEU A 169 3.21 -9.77 19.83
C LEU A 169 2.62 -8.41 19.42
N SER A 170 1.82 -7.84 20.31
CA SER A 170 1.31 -6.48 20.20
C SER A 170 1.47 -5.75 21.53
N ASN A 171 1.76 -4.45 21.47
CA ASN A 171 1.83 -3.61 22.67
C ASN A 171 0.44 -3.30 23.25
N ASN A 172 -0.61 -3.43 22.44
CA ASN A 172 -1.99 -3.23 22.85
C ASN A 172 -2.86 -4.41 22.40
N TYR A 173 -2.44 -5.61 22.84
CA TYR A 173 -3.07 -6.89 22.50
C TYR A 173 -4.60 -6.86 22.58
N SER A 174 -5.16 -6.42 23.72
CA SER A 174 -6.60 -6.47 23.96
C SER A 174 -7.37 -5.57 22.99
N ASN A 175 -6.93 -4.33 22.79
CA ASN A 175 -7.59 -3.41 21.87
C ASN A 175 -7.43 -3.87 20.42
N LEU A 176 -6.22 -4.25 20.00
CA LEU A 176 -5.98 -4.73 18.63
C LEU A 176 -6.85 -5.95 18.31
N LEU A 177 -6.94 -6.90 19.25
CA LEU A 177 -7.78 -8.08 19.08
C LEU A 177 -9.26 -7.73 18.97
N GLU A 178 -9.76 -6.82 19.80
CA GLU A 178 -11.14 -6.32 19.72
C GLU A 178 -11.44 -5.64 18.38
N LYS A 179 -10.55 -4.74 17.93
CA LYS A 179 -10.69 -4.04 16.65
C LYS A 179 -10.65 -5.01 15.47
N CYS A 180 -9.78 -6.02 15.49
CA CYS A 180 -9.76 -7.07 14.47
C CYS A 180 -11.02 -7.95 14.48
N LYS A 181 -11.63 -8.21 15.65
CA LYS A 181 -12.88 -9.00 15.76
C LYS A 181 -14.08 -8.30 15.13
N ASN A 182 -14.13 -6.98 15.28
CA ASN A 182 -15.25 -6.15 14.83
C ASN A 182 -14.94 -5.35 13.56
N TYR A 183 -13.86 -5.69 12.85
CA TYR A 183 -13.41 -4.92 11.70
C TYR A 183 -14.40 -5.02 10.53
N ASN A 184 -14.78 -3.85 10.00
CA ASN A 184 -15.64 -3.73 8.83
C ASN A 184 -14.96 -2.84 7.76
N PRO A 185 -14.66 -3.33 6.55
CA PRO A 185 -14.11 -2.50 5.48
C PRO A 185 -15.21 -1.58 4.92
N GLU A 186 -15.06 -0.27 5.15
CA GLU A 186 -16.10 0.73 4.84
C GLU A 186 -15.66 1.76 3.82
N ALA A 187 -14.37 2.05 3.74
CA ALA A 187 -13.80 2.98 2.78
C ALA A 187 -12.51 2.45 2.19
N SER A 188 -12.26 2.74 0.91
CA SER A 188 -10.98 2.48 0.27
C SER A 188 -10.54 3.67 -0.56
N ILE A 189 -9.26 4.06 -0.42
CA ILE A 189 -8.59 4.96 -1.35
C ILE A 189 -7.61 4.13 -2.19
N VAL A 190 -7.96 3.93 -3.46
CA VAL A 190 -7.13 3.24 -4.43
C VAL A 190 -6.27 4.27 -5.15
N ASN A 191 -4.96 4.25 -4.88
CA ASN A 191 -3.99 5.19 -5.43
C ASN A 191 -3.22 4.59 -6.62
N TYR A 192 -3.03 5.38 -7.67
CA TYR A 192 -2.33 5.00 -8.90
C TYR A 192 -1.05 5.83 -9.04
N TYR A 193 0.08 5.22 -8.70
CA TYR A 193 1.40 5.83 -8.75
C TYR A 193 2.09 5.52 -10.07
N ARG A 194 2.66 6.55 -10.70
CA ARG A 194 3.42 6.44 -11.96
C ARG A 194 4.75 7.16 -11.85
N THR A 195 5.43 7.29 -12.99
CA THR A 195 6.66 8.07 -13.14
C THR A 195 6.54 9.43 -12.44
N LYS A 196 7.47 9.70 -11.52
CA LYS A 196 7.57 10.92 -10.69
C LYS A 196 6.43 11.12 -9.66
N THR A 197 5.48 10.21 -9.55
CA THR A 197 4.44 10.29 -8.50
C THR A 197 5.07 9.93 -7.16
N THR A 198 4.82 10.75 -6.15
CA THR A 198 5.31 10.54 -4.79
C THR A 198 4.22 10.97 -3.81
N MET A 199 4.18 10.36 -2.62
CA MET A 199 3.31 10.81 -1.54
C MET A 199 4.18 11.33 -0.40
N GLY A 200 4.01 12.60 -0.02
CA GLY A 200 4.73 13.19 1.12
C GLY A 200 4.32 12.58 2.45
N PHE A 201 5.01 12.98 3.53
CA PHE A 201 4.60 12.58 4.88
C PHE A 201 3.20 13.09 5.19
N HIS A 202 2.33 12.20 5.62
CA HIS A 202 0.97 12.47 6.07
C HIS A 202 0.52 11.41 7.09
N SER A 203 -0.55 11.70 7.81
CA SER A 203 -1.24 10.74 8.68
C SER A 203 -2.65 10.52 8.15
N ASP A 204 -3.15 9.30 8.28
CA ASP A 204 -4.53 8.95 7.94
C ASP A 204 -5.41 9.08 9.20
N ASP A 205 -5.93 10.28 9.43
CA ASP A 205 -6.59 10.70 10.68
C ASP A 205 -8.03 11.20 10.49
N ALA A 206 -8.63 10.93 9.35
CA ALA A 206 -9.95 11.44 8.98
C ALA A 206 -11.11 10.53 9.37
N GLU A 207 -10.83 9.25 9.64
CA GLU A 207 -11.85 8.31 10.09
C GLU A 207 -12.33 8.70 11.50
N VAL A 208 -13.60 8.39 11.79
CA VAL A 208 -14.14 8.53 13.15
C VAL A 208 -13.52 7.45 14.05
N ASP A 209 -13.43 6.21 13.56
CA ASP A 209 -12.67 5.14 14.20
C ASP A 209 -11.18 5.20 13.80
N LYS A 210 -10.39 5.85 14.66
CA LYS A 210 -8.93 5.98 14.53
C LYS A 210 -8.16 4.80 15.11
N GLU A 211 -8.84 3.79 15.63
CA GLU A 211 -8.21 2.63 16.26
C GLU A 211 -8.33 1.37 15.41
N ALA A 212 -9.37 1.27 14.57
CA ALA A 212 -9.51 0.19 13.61
C ALA A 212 -8.28 0.14 12.67
N PRO A 213 -7.70 -1.05 12.41
CA PRO A 213 -6.52 -1.18 11.56
C PRO A 213 -6.71 -0.58 10.15
N LEU A 214 -5.67 0.01 9.59
CA LEU A 214 -5.63 0.40 8.18
C LEU A 214 -4.89 -0.67 7.37
N ILE A 215 -5.49 -1.13 6.28
CA ILE A 215 -4.97 -2.22 5.45
C ILE A 215 -4.56 -1.67 4.08
N SER A 216 -3.29 -1.77 3.71
CA SER A 216 -2.77 -1.32 2.41
C SER A 216 -2.26 -2.51 1.59
N ILE A 217 -2.93 -2.81 0.48
CA ILE A 217 -2.51 -3.86 -0.48
C ILE A 217 -1.69 -3.22 -1.61
N SER A 218 -0.51 -3.76 -1.89
CA SER A 218 0.40 -3.29 -2.94
C SER A 218 0.31 -4.14 -4.21
N ILE A 219 0.06 -3.54 -5.37
CA ILE A 219 0.06 -4.23 -6.66
C ILE A 219 0.95 -3.48 -7.65
N GLY A 220 1.90 -4.19 -8.24
CA GLY A 220 2.72 -3.70 -9.36
C GLY A 220 4.17 -3.42 -8.95
N PRO A 221 4.86 -2.48 -9.61
CA PRO A 221 6.25 -2.14 -9.31
C PRO A 221 6.50 -1.83 -7.82
N ALA A 222 7.69 -2.16 -7.34
CA ALA A 222 8.06 -1.95 -5.95
C ALA A 222 8.10 -0.44 -5.59
N ALA A 223 7.90 -0.13 -4.31
CA ALA A 223 8.03 1.22 -3.78
C ALA A 223 8.84 1.22 -2.50
N LEU A 224 9.46 2.36 -2.19
CA LEU A 224 9.95 2.62 -0.84
C LEU A 224 8.84 3.32 -0.06
N PHE A 225 8.47 2.74 1.08
CA PHE A 225 7.57 3.31 2.07
C PHE A 225 8.40 3.77 3.27
N LEU A 226 8.11 4.95 3.81
CA LEU A 226 8.74 5.47 5.01
C LEU A 226 7.70 5.51 6.13
N LEU A 227 8.00 4.87 7.25
CA LEU A 227 7.21 4.94 8.47
C LEU A 227 7.94 5.78 9.51
N GLU A 228 7.27 6.78 10.07
CA GLU A 228 7.75 7.42 11.29
C GLU A 228 7.37 6.62 12.53
N THR A 229 8.33 6.39 13.42
CA THR A 229 8.16 5.58 14.62
C THR A 229 8.09 6.44 15.87
N SER A 230 7.29 6.01 16.84
CA SER A 230 7.07 6.74 18.10
C SER A 230 8.34 6.89 18.95
N LYS A 231 9.36 6.07 18.69
CA LYS A 231 10.66 6.08 19.35
C LYS A 231 11.79 6.00 18.31
N PRO A 232 12.98 6.54 18.63
CA PRO A 232 14.17 6.31 17.85
C PRO A 232 14.46 4.82 17.68
N ILE A 233 14.83 4.44 16.47
CA ILE A 233 15.32 3.14 16.08
C ILE A 233 16.75 3.33 15.59
N LYS A 234 17.69 2.63 16.24
CA LYS A 234 19.10 2.66 15.82
C LYS A 234 19.26 1.88 14.51
N HIS A 235 19.08 2.55 13.38
CA HIS A 235 19.44 1.98 12.09
C HIS A 235 20.95 2.13 11.85
N LYS A 236 21.61 1.04 11.45
CA LYS A 236 23.03 1.06 11.02
C LYS A 236 23.24 1.68 9.64
N PHE A 237 22.17 2.19 9.01
CA PHE A 237 22.26 2.89 7.73
C PHE A 237 23.05 4.20 7.86
N ASP A 238 23.07 4.80 9.06
CA ASP A 238 23.72 6.08 9.37
C ASP A 238 25.22 5.98 9.66
N SER A 239 25.80 4.78 9.64
CA SER A 239 27.26 4.62 9.72
C SER A 239 27.90 5.09 8.40
N PRO A 240 28.95 5.95 8.41
CA PRO A 240 29.33 6.72 7.24
C PRO A 240 29.68 5.80 6.05
N LEU A 241 29.00 6.00 4.93
CA LEU A 241 29.59 5.70 3.62
C LEU A 241 30.80 6.63 3.51
N SER A 242 32.00 6.09 3.67
CA SER A 242 33.22 6.85 3.51
C SER A 242 33.26 7.49 2.12
N HIS A 243 33.48 8.81 2.08
CA HIS A 243 33.80 9.63 0.90
C HIS A 243 32.67 10.11 -0.01
N SER A 244 31.54 10.55 0.54
CA SER A 244 30.75 11.61 -0.12
C SER A 244 29.89 12.31 0.94
N SER A 245 29.26 13.43 0.58
CA SER A 245 28.48 14.39 1.36
C SER A 245 27.30 13.86 2.23
N PHE A 246 27.49 12.71 2.88
CA PHE A 246 26.51 11.89 3.59
C PHE A 246 26.50 12.11 5.12
N GLU A 247 27.19 13.13 5.64
CA GLU A 247 27.28 13.38 7.10
C GLU A 247 25.98 13.88 7.76
N GLN A 248 24.91 14.14 6.99
CA GLN A 248 23.60 14.55 7.52
C GLN A 248 22.58 13.41 7.69
N ALA A 249 22.94 12.15 7.39
CA ALA A 249 22.04 11.01 7.64
C ALA A 249 21.95 10.63 9.13
N ALA A 250 22.88 11.09 9.97
CA ALA A 250 22.98 10.77 11.41
C ALA A 250 21.84 11.30 12.31
N GLY A 251 20.70 11.69 11.74
CA GLY A 251 19.54 12.23 12.47
C GLY A 251 18.21 11.57 12.11
N TYR A 252 18.17 10.55 11.25
CA TYR A 252 16.92 9.95 10.77
C TYR A 252 16.46 8.73 11.59
N ASP A 253 16.77 8.70 12.88
CA ASP A 253 16.53 7.53 13.75
C ASP A 253 15.05 7.24 14.00
N HIS A 254 14.14 8.17 13.69
CA HIS A 254 12.69 7.93 13.77
C HIS A 254 12.06 7.36 12.49
N ILE A 255 12.84 7.10 11.43
CA ILE A 255 12.29 6.71 10.12
C ILE A 255 12.74 5.31 9.75
N VAL A 256 11.75 4.44 9.51
CA VAL A 256 11.98 3.08 9.01
C VAL A 256 11.65 3.03 7.52
N PRO A 257 12.65 2.89 6.64
CA PRO A 257 12.42 2.63 5.22
C PRO A 257 12.02 1.17 5.01
N VAL A 258 10.96 0.92 4.25
CA VAL A 258 10.41 -0.40 3.97
C VAL A 258 10.21 -0.54 2.46
N PHE A 259 10.79 -1.57 1.85
CA PHE A 259 10.45 -1.93 0.48
C PHE A 259 9.14 -2.71 0.44
N LEU A 260 8.17 -2.19 -0.32
CA LEU A 260 6.88 -2.84 -0.56
C LEU A 260 6.80 -3.33 -2.00
N HIS A 261 6.67 -4.63 -2.19
CA HIS A 261 6.63 -5.30 -3.48
C HIS A 261 5.20 -5.65 -3.89
N HIS A 262 5.05 -6.23 -5.07
CA HIS A 262 3.78 -6.76 -5.55
C HIS A 262 3.27 -7.86 -4.61
N GLY A 263 2.04 -7.70 -4.13
CA GLY A 263 1.38 -8.63 -3.21
C GLY A 263 1.62 -8.34 -1.73
N ASP A 264 2.53 -7.44 -1.37
CA ASP A 264 2.77 -7.08 0.03
C ASP A 264 1.56 -6.34 0.62
N VAL A 265 1.15 -6.77 1.81
CA VAL A 265 0.07 -6.17 2.58
C VAL A 265 0.67 -5.49 3.81
N VAL A 266 0.40 -4.20 3.98
CA VAL A 266 0.74 -3.46 5.19
C VAL A 266 -0.51 -3.34 6.06
N ILE A 267 -0.34 -3.55 7.37
CA ILE A 267 -1.38 -3.32 8.38
C ILE A 267 -0.84 -2.32 9.40
N MET A 268 -1.45 -1.14 9.44
CA MET A 268 -1.14 -0.08 10.40
C MET A 268 -2.18 -0.09 11.51
N ALA A 269 -1.80 -0.55 12.69
CA ALA A 269 -2.65 -0.60 13.88
C ALA A 269 -1.94 0.02 15.09
N GLY A 270 -2.62 0.06 16.24
CA GLY A 270 -2.04 0.61 17.48
C GLY A 270 -1.43 2.00 17.25
N LYS A 271 -0.14 2.16 17.56
CA LYS A 271 0.56 3.45 17.35
C LYS A 271 0.78 3.79 15.88
N SER A 272 1.08 2.79 15.06
CA SER A 272 1.31 3.00 13.64
C SER A 272 0.06 3.46 12.89
N ARG A 273 -1.14 3.21 13.43
CA ARG A 273 -2.41 3.62 12.82
C ARG A 273 -2.50 5.12 12.51
N LEU A 274 -1.84 5.96 13.32
CA LEU A 274 -1.78 7.42 13.15
C LEU A 274 -0.37 7.94 12.84
N ALA A 275 0.60 7.04 12.61
CA ALA A 275 1.97 7.41 12.30
C ALA A 275 2.06 8.14 10.96
N ARG A 276 2.93 9.16 10.91
CA ARG A 276 3.24 9.84 9.66
C ARG A 276 3.98 8.88 8.75
N HIS A 277 3.62 8.86 7.47
CA HIS A 277 4.23 7.98 6.50
C HIS A 277 4.27 8.59 5.10
N ALA A 278 5.19 8.09 4.26
CA ALA A 278 5.44 8.64 2.94
C ALA A 278 5.83 7.56 1.91
N VAL A 279 5.68 7.90 0.63
CA VAL A 279 6.14 7.09 -0.52
C VAL A 279 7.02 7.98 -1.41
N PRO A 280 8.33 8.07 -1.15
CA PRO A 280 9.25 8.94 -1.89
C PRO A 280 9.60 8.44 -3.30
N VAL A 281 9.54 7.13 -3.56
CA VAL A 281 9.99 6.55 -4.84
C VAL A 281 9.27 5.27 -5.21
N ILE A 282 9.04 5.10 -6.52
CA ILE A 282 8.55 3.88 -7.18
C ILE A 282 9.62 3.37 -8.14
N PHE A 283 9.93 2.08 -8.09
CA PHE A 283 11.00 1.44 -8.87
C PHE A 283 10.46 0.90 -10.20
N LEU A 284 10.28 1.78 -11.19
CA LEU A 284 9.71 1.43 -12.50
C LEU A 284 10.73 0.82 -13.49
N ASN A 285 12.03 0.93 -13.21
CA ASN A 285 13.09 0.42 -14.09
C ASN A 285 13.53 -1.02 -13.73
N ASP A 286 13.08 -1.55 -12.60
CA ASP A 286 13.43 -2.87 -12.08
C ASP A 286 12.15 -3.63 -11.71
N VAL A 287 11.34 -3.91 -12.74
CA VAL A 287 10.05 -4.57 -12.58
C VAL A 287 10.26 -6.08 -12.47
N ALA A 288 9.93 -6.65 -11.32
CA ALA A 288 10.10 -8.07 -11.04
C ALA A 288 9.28 -8.97 -11.99
N GLU A 289 9.78 -10.16 -12.28
CA GLU A 289 9.16 -11.13 -13.20
C GLU A 289 7.71 -11.47 -12.82
N VAL A 290 7.42 -11.62 -11.52
CA VAL A 290 6.07 -11.87 -11.02
C VAL A 290 5.08 -10.77 -11.44
N VAL A 291 5.54 -9.51 -11.49
CA VAL A 291 4.73 -8.38 -11.93
C VAL A 291 4.49 -8.42 -13.43
N LEU A 292 5.52 -8.79 -14.22
CA LEU A 292 5.41 -8.93 -15.67
C LEU A 292 4.39 -10.04 -16.03
N LYS A 293 4.47 -11.17 -15.34
CA LYS A 293 3.55 -12.30 -15.52
C LYS A 293 2.13 -11.95 -15.11
N GLY A 294 1.95 -11.33 -13.94
CA GLY A 294 0.63 -10.88 -13.48
C GLY A 294 0.01 -9.85 -14.43
N ALA A 295 0.81 -8.90 -14.92
CA ALA A 295 0.37 -7.91 -15.91
C ALA A 295 -0.12 -8.57 -17.21
N LEU A 296 0.61 -9.58 -17.72
CA LEU A 296 0.22 -10.33 -18.91
C LEU A 296 -1.11 -11.07 -18.69
N ASN A 297 -1.22 -11.79 -17.57
CA ASN A 297 -2.45 -12.51 -17.23
C ASN A 297 -3.66 -11.57 -17.09
N VAL A 298 -3.50 -10.44 -16.40
CA VAL A 298 -4.54 -9.41 -16.27
C VAL A 298 -4.89 -8.83 -17.64
N SER A 299 -3.92 -8.62 -18.51
CA SER A 299 -4.16 -8.10 -19.86
C SER A 299 -5.03 -9.05 -20.70
N HIS A 300 -4.76 -10.36 -20.64
CA HIS A 300 -5.59 -11.38 -21.28
C HIS A 300 -7.01 -11.37 -20.71
N LYS A 301 -7.15 -11.39 -19.38
CA LYS A 301 -8.47 -11.32 -18.71
C LYS A 301 -9.29 -10.10 -19.13
N ILE A 302 -8.65 -8.93 -19.27
CA ILE A 302 -9.33 -7.70 -19.69
C ILE A 302 -9.73 -7.78 -21.16
N CYS A 303 -8.82 -8.21 -22.04
CA CYS A 303 -9.10 -8.29 -23.47
C CYS A 303 -10.17 -9.34 -23.78
N ASP A 304 -10.15 -10.50 -23.13
CA ASP A 304 -11.22 -11.51 -23.17
C ASP A 304 -12.57 -10.92 -22.77
N LYS A 305 -12.64 -10.35 -21.56
CA LYS A 305 -13.89 -9.93 -20.95
C LYS A 305 -14.52 -8.72 -21.64
N PHE A 306 -13.71 -7.76 -22.07
CA PHE A 306 -14.19 -6.44 -22.48
C PHE A 306 -13.92 -6.09 -23.95
N LEU A 307 -12.94 -6.71 -24.60
CA LEU A 307 -12.58 -6.41 -26.00
C LEU A 307 -13.00 -7.51 -26.97
N ARG A 308 -13.24 -8.74 -26.48
CA ARG A 308 -13.71 -9.91 -27.26
C ARG A 308 -12.87 -10.16 -28.52
N GLN A 309 -11.55 -10.05 -28.42
CA GLN A 309 -10.62 -10.33 -29.52
C GLN A 309 -9.87 -11.65 -29.26
N ASP A 310 -9.57 -12.41 -30.31
CA ASP A 310 -8.76 -13.63 -30.23
C ASP A 310 -7.29 -13.29 -29.91
N HIS A 311 -6.70 -14.02 -28.96
CA HIS A 311 -5.36 -13.78 -28.39
C HIS A 311 -4.27 -14.63 -29.02
N ASP A 312 -4.34 -14.88 -30.33
CA ASP A 312 -3.35 -15.75 -30.95
C ASP A 312 -1.93 -15.15 -30.79
N ASN A 313 -1.12 -15.84 -29.96
CA ASN A 313 0.33 -15.77 -29.85
C ASN A 313 0.97 -14.43 -29.42
N ASP A 314 0.62 -13.86 -28.25
CA ASP A 314 1.31 -12.71 -27.63
C ASP A 314 1.39 -11.40 -28.47
N GLU A 315 0.79 -11.38 -29.67
CA GLU A 315 0.80 -10.25 -30.62
C GLU A 315 -0.41 -9.31 -30.44
N CYS A 316 -1.33 -9.60 -29.52
CA CYS A 316 -2.48 -8.74 -29.27
C CYS A 316 -2.04 -7.36 -28.77
N ILE A 317 -2.26 -6.33 -29.61
CA ILE A 317 -1.88 -4.95 -29.32
C ILE A 317 -2.50 -4.44 -28.02
N HIS A 318 -3.74 -4.78 -27.72
CA HIS A 318 -4.41 -4.36 -26.49
C HIS A 318 -3.79 -4.99 -25.25
N CYS A 319 -3.41 -6.26 -25.32
CA CYS A 319 -2.71 -6.93 -24.24
C CYS A 319 -1.34 -6.29 -24.00
N GLN A 320 -0.60 -6.00 -25.08
CA GLN A 320 0.69 -5.32 -25.00
C GLN A 320 0.56 -3.92 -24.35
N GLU A 321 -0.44 -3.12 -24.74
CA GLU A 321 -0.67 -1.81 -24.15
C GLU A 321 -1.02 -1.90 -22.65
N PHE A 322 -1.84 -2.88 -22.24
CA PHE A 322 -2.15 -3.13 -20.83
C PHE A 322 -0.90 -3.53 -20.04
N VAL A 323 -0.09 -4.41 -20.62
CA VAL A 323 1.17 -4.83 -20.03
C VAL A 323 2.10 -3.62 -19.83
N GLN A 324 2.18 -2.70 -20.79
CA GLN A 324 2.97 -1.46 -20.63
C GLN A 324 2.41 -0.54 -19.53
N TYR A 325 1.08 -0.40 -19.46
CA TYR A 325 0.44 0.37 -18.40
C TYR A 325 0.74 -0.21 -17.01
N ALA A 326 0.57 -1.52 -16.86
CA ALA A 326 0.78 -2.26 -15.63
C ALA A 326 2.24 -2.20 -15.15
N LYS A 327 3.22 -2.27 -16.08
CA LYS A 327 4.65 -2.11 -15.74
C LYS A 327 5.00 -0.69 -15.29
N SER A 328 4.27 0.31 -15.74
CA SER A 328 4.53 1.72 -15.45
C SER A 328 3.66 2.31 -14.34
N THR A 329 2.79 1.49 -13.73
CA THR A 329 1.82 1.93 -12.72
C THR A 329 1.81 0.99 -11.52
N ARG A 330 2.05 1.54 -10.33
CA ARG A 330 1.81 0.87 -9.07
C ARG A 330 0.44 1.27 -8.53
N ILE A 331 -0.29 0.30 -7.99
CA ILE A 331 -1.59 0.51 -7.35
C ILE A 331 -1.46 0.18 -5.85
N ASN A 332 -1.97 1.07 -5.00
CA ASN A 332 -2.17 0.78 -3.57
C ASN A 332 -3.65 0.87 -3.23
N MET A 333 -4.18 -0.12 -2.53
CA MET A 333 -5.57 -0.14 -2.05
C MET A 333 -5.55 0.04 -0.54
N ASN A 334 -5.92 1.23 -0.04
CA ASN A 334 -5.88 1.55 1.39
C ASN A 334 -7.30 1.45 1.95
N VAL A 335 -7.60 0.37 2.65
CA VAL A 335 -8.91 0.04 3.19
C VAL A 335 -8.98 0.36 4.67
N ARG A 336 -10.12 0.94 5.07
CA ARG A 336 -10.35 1.54 6.38
C ARG A 336 -11.76 1.22 6.85
N GLN A 337 -11.91 1.10 8.16
CA GLN A 337 -13.19 1.27 8.83
C GLN A 337 -13.35 2.75 9.18
N VAL A 338 -14.49 3.35 8.85
CA VAL A 338 -14.72 4.79 9.06
C VAL A 338 -15.41 5.01 10.39
N MET A 339 -16.41 4.19 10.71
CA MET A 339 -17.25 4.34 11.89
C MET A 339 -16.92 3.30 12.96
N PRO A 340 -17.00 3.62 14.26
CA PRO A 340 -16.85 2.62 15.31
C PRO A 340 -17.91 1.52 15.20
N ALA A 341 -17.51 0.27 15.45
CA ALA A 341 -18.40 -0.90 15.32
C ALA A 341 -19.61 -0.90 16.28
N HIS A 342 -19.54 -0.12 17.35
CA HIS A 342 -20.63 0.09 18.31
C HIS A 342 -20.88 1.59 18.46
N LYS A 343 -22.04 2.07 17.98
CA LYS A 343 -22.60 3.38 18.32
C LYS A 343 -23.43 3.27 19.59
#